data_AF-A0A8J8GCW2-F1
#
_entry.id   AF-A0A8J8GCW2-F1
#
_cell.length_a   1.000
_cell.length_b   1.000
_cell.length_c   1.000
_cell.angle_alpha   90.00
_cell.angle_beta   90.00
_cell.angle_gamma   90.00
#
_symmetry.space_group_name_H-M   'P 1'
#
loop_
_entity.id
_entity.type
_entity.pdbx_description
1 polymer ?
#
loop_
_entity_poly.entity_id
_entity_poly.type
_entity_poly.pdbx_seq_one_letter_code
_entity_poly.pdbx_strand_id
1 'polypeptide(L)'
;MKLIDDLYNLYKHMLTGDEEDADIIVFSVLEAMDRKDLLELIAEMNDEELYSMVGMYMIEKFKSKMAQDGIEQNEIRSVPELKNLH
;
A
#
# COMPACT_ATOMS: atom_id res chain seq x y z
N MET A 1 -12.81 0.78 2.75
CA MET A 1 -13.19 0.28 1.41
C MET A 1 -13.96 -1.02 1.54
N LYS A 2 -15.13 -1.15 0.89
CA LYS A 2 -16.04 -2.30 1.04
C LYS A 2 -15.40 -3.65 0.68
N LEU A 3 -14.47 -3.69 -0.28
CA LEU A 3 -13.76 -4.92 -0.65
C LEU A 3 -12.98 -5.53 0.52
N ILE A 4 -12.30 -4.73 1.35
CA ILE A 4 -11.51 -5.25 2.47
C ILE A 4 -12.43 -5.89 3.51
N ASP A 5 -13.58 -5.28 3.79
CA ASP A 5 -14.57 -5.85 4.69
C ASP A 5 -15.15 -7.15 4.13
N ASP A 6 -15.44 -7.20 2.82
CA ASP A 6 -15.96 -8.39 2.15
C ASP A 6 -14.93 -9.53 2.14
N LEU A 7 -13.65 -9.24 1.85
CA LEU A 7 -12.55 -10.20 1.90
C LEU A 7 -12.32 -10.70 3.32
N TYR A 8 -12.24 -9.80 4.30
CA TYR A 8 -12.10 -10.19 5.69
C TYR A 8 -13.24 -11.11 6.12
N ASN A 9 -14.49 -10.80 5.75
CA ASN A 9 -15.63 -11.66 6.08
C ASN A 9 -15.59 -13.03 5.41
N LEU A 10 -15.10 -13.12 4.17
CA LEU A 10 -14.99 -14.36 3.43
C LEU A 10 -13.87 -15.27 3.98
N TYR A 11 -12.76 -14.67 4.40
CA TYR A 11 -11.54 -15.40 4.76
C TYR A 11 -11.23 -15.48 6.26
N LYS A 12 -11.92 -14.72 7.13
CA LYS A 12 -11.66 -14.68 8.60
C LYS A 12 -11.68 -16.04 9.29
N HIS A 13 -12.40 -17.02 8.75
CA HIS A 13 -12.48 -18.37 9.30
C HIS A 13 -11.27 -19.23 8.96
N MET A 14 -10.46 -18.81 7.99
CA MET A 14 -9.22 -19.47 7.56
C MET A 14 -7.97 -18.76 8.10
N LEU A 15 -8.13 -17.58 8.73
CA LEU A 15 -7.06 -16.88 9.42
C LEU A 15 -6.70 -17.63 10.71
N THR A 16 -5.45 -18.07 10.81
CA THR A 16 -4.91 -18.72 12.00
C THR A 16 -4.40 -17.70 13.03
N GLY A 17 -4.33 -16.43 12.64
CA GLY A 17 -3.79 -15.32 13.43
C GLY A 17 -2.33 -14.99 13.12
N ASP A 18 -1.73 -15.71 12.18
CA ASP A 18 -0.43 -15.36 11.60
C ASP A 18 -0.59 -14.20 10.61
N GLU A 19 0.32 -13.23 10.64
CA GLU A 19 0.32 -12.11 9.70
C GLU A 19 0.55 -12.61 8.26
N GLU A 20 1.26 -13.74 8.09
CA GLU A 20 1.51 -14.36 6.79
C GLU A 20 0.22 -14.84 6.09
N ASP A 21 -0.84 -15.17 6.84
CA ASP A 21 -2.13 -15.60 6.27
C ASP A 21 -2.79 -14.47 5.46
N ALA A 22 -2.70 -13.23 5.98
CA ALA A 22 -3.31 -12.07 5.34
C ALA A 22 -2.65 -11.77 3.99
N ASP A 23 -1.33 -11.86 3.93
CA ASP A 23 -0.56 -11.67 2.70
C ASP A 23 -0.94 -12.69 1.64
N ILE A 24 -1.00 -13.99 2.00
CA ILE A 24 -1.37 -15.07 1.07
C ILE A 24 -2.77 -14.83 0.51
N ILE A 25 -3.74 -14.47 1.35
CA ILE A 25 -5.13 -14.24 0.92
C ILE A 25 -5.20 -13.03 -0.01
N VAL A 26 -4.60 -11.91 0.38
CA VAL A 26 -4.61 -10.67 -0.42
C VAL A 26 -3.93 -10.92 -1.78
N PHE A 27 -2.79 -11.60 -1.81
CA PHE A 27 -2.13 -11.94 -3.07
C PHE A 27 -2.96 -12.87 -3.95
N SER A 28 -3.57 -13.91 -3.37
CA SER A 28 -4.44 -14.83 -4.11
C SER A 28 -5.62 -14.11 -4.76
N VAL A 29 -6.20 -13.13 -4.07
CA VAL A 29 -7.28 -12.30 -4.60
C VAL A 29 -6.77 -11.41 -5.74
N LEU A 30 -5.65 -10.71 -5.53
CA LEU A 30 -5.06 -9.83 -6.55
C LEU A 30 -4.64 -10.59 -7.82
N GLU A 31 -4.13 -11.82 -7.69
CA GLU A 31 -3.78 -12.68 -8.83
C GLU A 31 -5.01 -13.08 -9.66
N ALA A 32 -6.18 -13.17 -9.05
CA ALA A 32 -7.43 -13.50 -9.73
C ALA A 32 -8.07 -12.29 -10.45
N MET A 33 -7.60 -11.07 -10.18
CA MET A 33 -8.13 -9.83 -10.74
C MET A 33 -7.43 -9.45 -12.05
N ASP A 34 -8.20 -9.02 -13.04
CA ASP A 34 -7.65 -8.41 -14.24
C ASP A 34 -7.43 -6.89 -14.04
N ARG A 35 -6.85 -6.23 -15.07
CA ARG A 35 -6.58 -4.79 -15.01
C ARG A 35 -7.85 -3.95 -14.80
N LYS A 36 -8.98 -4.38 -15.37
CA LYS A 36 -10.24 -3.68 -15.25
C LYS A 36 -10.75 -3.78 -13.80
N ASP A 37 -10.72 -4.97 -13.22
CA ASP A 37 -11.13 -5.20 -11.82
C ASP A 37 -10.31 -4.33 -10.85
N LEU A 38 -9.00 -4.23 -11.06
CA LEU A 38 -8.11 -3.39 -10.26
C LEU A 38 -8.45 -1.89 -10.38
N LEU A 39 -8.84 -1.43 -11.57
CA LEU A 39 -9.23 -0.03 -11.77
C LEU A 39 -10.58 0.28 -11.16
N GLU A 40 -11.52 -0.67 -11.20
CA GLU A 40 -12.81 -0.54 -10.50
C GLU A 40 -12.59 -0.45 -8.99
N LEU A 41 -11.69 -1.26 -8.44
CA LEU A 41 -11.32 -1.18 -7.02
C LEU A 41 -10.76 0.19 -6.64
N ILE A 42 -9.84 0.73 -7.43
CA ILE A 42 -9.27 2.06 -7.20
C ILE A 42 -10.35 3.15 -7.30
N ALA A 43 -11.31 3.00 -8.21
CA ALA A 43 -12.41 3.96 -8.38
C ALA A 43 -13.39 3.97 -7.19
N GLU A 44 -13.45 2.90 -6.39
CA GLU A 44 -14.27 2.82 -5.18
C GLU A 44 -13.59 3.41 -3.93
N MET A 45 -12.29 3.71 -4.00
CA MET A 45 -11.55 4.32 -2.88
C MET A 45 -12.05 5.74 -2.62
N ASN A 46 -12.12 6.12 -1.34
CA ASN A 46 -12.28 7.53 -0.98
C ASN A 46 -10.97 8.32 -1.17
N ASP A 47 -11.04 9.65 -1.08
CA ASP A 47 -9.88 10.53 -1.32
C ASP A 47 -8.68 10.20 -0.41
N GLU A 48 -8.93 9.84 0.86
CA GLU A 48 -7.87 9.51 1.82
C GLU A 48 -7.19 8.17 1.49
N GLU A 49 -7.98 7.16 1.14
CA GLU A 49 -7.51 5.85 0.69
C GLU A 49 -6.71 5.97 -0.61
N LEU A 50 -7.22 6.73 -1.58
CA LEU A 50 -6.56 6.97 -2.85
C LEU A 50 -5.25 7.74 -2.65
N TYR A 51 -5.26 8.80 -1.83
CA TYR A 51 -4.05 9.57 -1.51
C TYR A 51 -2.99 8.68 -0.85
N SER A 52 -3.41 7.83 0.09
CA SER A 52 -2.51 6.89 0.78
C SER A 52 -1.90 5.87 -0.19
N MET A 53 -2.72 5.26 -1.04
CA MET A 53 -2.28 4.29 -2.04
C MET A 53 -1.28 4.91 -3.04
N VAL A 54 -1.64 6.06 -3.62
CA VAL A 54 -0.77 6.76 -4.58
C VAL A 54 0.51 7.24 -3.90
N GLY A 55 0.42 7.79 -2.69
CA GLY A 55 1.56 8.23 -1.90
C GLY A 55 2.54 7.10 -1.62
N MET A 56 2.06 5.94 -1.17
CA MET A 56 2.90 4.77 -0.92
C MET A 56 3.61 4.28 -2.18
N TYR A 57 2.89 4.15 -3.30
CA TYR A 57 3.48 3.77 -4.58
C TYR A 57 4.56 4.77 -5.02
N MET A 58 4.28 6.08 -4.95
CA MET A 58 5.23 7.12 -5.32
C MET A 58 6.49 7.10 -4.45
N ILE A 59 6.33 6.93 -3.13
CA ILE A 59 7.46 6.85 -2.19
C ILE A 59 8.37 5.66 -2.54
N GLU A 60 7.80 4.48 -2.76
CA GLU A 60 8.59 3.29 -3.08
C GLU A 60 9.30 3.40 -4.42
N LYS A 61 8.66 3.97 -5.44
CA LYS A 61 9.31 4.27 -6.72
C LYS A 61 10.41 5.33 -6.58
N PHE A 62 10.19 6.34 -5.75
CA PHE A 62 11.16 7.40 -5.51
C PHE A 62 12.40 6.86 -4.78
N LYS A 63 12.21 6.07 -3.72
CA LYS A 63 13.31 5.35 -3.03
C LYS A 63 14.08 4.44 -3.99
N SER A 64 13.37 3.69 -4.84
CA SER A 64 14.01 2.82 -5.85
C SER A 64 14.88 3.63 -6.81
N LYS A 65 14.41 4.80 -7.24
CA LYS A 65 15.17 5.71 -8.10
C LYS A 65 16.40 6.29 -7.38
N MET A 66 16.25 6.72 -6.12
CA MET A 66 17.37 7.18 -5.29
C MET A 66 18.46 6.11 -5.16
N ALA A 67 18.08 4.86 -4.89
CA ALA A 67 19.01 3.75 -4.79
C ALA A 67 19.73 3.47 -6.13
N GLN A 68 19.02 3.53 -7.27
CA GLN A 68 19.63 3.39 -8.60
C GLN A 68 20.67 4.47 -8.89
N ASP A 69 20.47 5.67 -8.35
CA ASP A 69 21.39 6.80 -8.51
C ASP A 69 22.49 6.82 -7.44
N GLY A 70 22.56 5.79 -6.58
CA GLY A 70 23.57 5.68 -5.51
C GLY A 70 23.36 6.67 -4.36
N ILE A 71 22.16 7.25 -4.23
CA ILE A 71 21.78 8.10 -3.11
C ILE A 71 21.38 7.18 -1.95
N GLU A 72 22.38 6.75 -1.17
CA GLU A 72 22.15 5.97 0.04
C GLU A 72 21.47 6.81 1.13
N GLN A 73 20.62 6.15 1.93
CA GLN A 73 20.09 6.73 3.15
C GLN A 73 21.24 6.87 4.17
N ASN A 74 22.00 7.96 4.10
CA ASN A 74 22.55 8.52 5.32
C ASN A 74 21.36 8.76 6.23
N GLU A 75 21.34 8.08 7.38
CA GLU A 75 20.29 8.07 8.40
C GLU A 75 19.31 9.22 8.25
N ILE A 76 18.01 8.89 8.14
CA ILE A 76 16.94 9.87 8.29
C ILE A 76 17.23 10.63 9.59
N ARG A 77 17.85 11.80 9.48
CA ARG A 77 17.78 12.82 10.51
C ARG A 77 16.29 13.02 10.64
N SER A 78 15.74 12.54 11.76
CA SER A 78 14.38 12.78 12.17
C SER A 78 14.04 14.22 11.78
N VAL A 79 12.93 14.42 11.07
CA VAL A 79 12.54 15.73 10.58
C VAL A 79 11.75 16.45 11.67
N PRO A 80 12.36 17.40 12.41
CA PRO A 80 11.62 18.53 12.96
C PRO A 80 11.93 19.84 12.21
N GLU A 81 12.72 19.82 11.14
CA GLU A 81 13.22 21.05 10.49
C GLU A 81 12.32 21.61 9.37
N LEU A 82 11.30 20.86 8.91
CA LEU A 82 10.35 21.38 7.91
C LEU A 82 9.26 22.29 8.50
N LYS A 83 9.23 22.51 9.82
CA LYS A 83 8.29 23.45 10.46
C LYS A 83 8.72 24.92 10.43
N ASN A 84 9.93 25.21 9.94
CA ASN A 84 10.50 26.56 9.97
C ASN A 84 10.80 27.13 8.57
N LEU A 85 10.01 26.79 7.57
CA LEU A 85 10.03 27.51 6.29
C LEU A 85 8.64 28.14 6.03
N HIS A 86 8.52 29.37 6.57
CA HIS A 86 7.53 30.43 6.33
C HIS A 86 6.14 30.25 6.96
#